data_AF-A0A368NCP1-F1
#
_entry.id   AF-A0A368NCP1-F1
#
_cell.length_a   1.000
_cell.length_b   1.000
_cell.length_c   1.000
_cell.angle_alpha   90.00
_cell.angle_beta   90.00
_cell.angle_gamma   90.00
#
_symmetry.space_group_name_H-M   'P 1'
#
loop_
_entity.id
_entity.type
_entity.pdbx_description
1 polymer ?
#
loop_
_entity_poly.entity_id
_entity_poly.type
_entity_poly.pdbx_seq_one_letter_code
_entity_poly.pdbx_strand_id
1 'polypeptide(L)'
;MSPTTCHGPSGVDLSREEAWVLHAAVLDHVERVVAAGETPDRALTVLDRIESCTALGATDRDLVREALSTYDAPERDRTSVEAIRAALSARQASSSQ
;
A
#
# COMPACT_ATOMS: atom_id res chain seq x y z
N MET A 1 2.78 -19.91 20.08
CA MET A 1 3.19 -18.83 19.17
C MET A 1 2.05 -17.85 19.10
N SER A 2 2.21 -16.63 19.62
CA SER A 2 1.22 -15.58 19.37
C SER A 2 1.18 -15.35 17.86
N PRO A 3 0.01 -15.29 17.21
CA PRO A 3 -0.03 -14.85 15.83
C PRO A 3 0.58 -13.46 15.82
N THR A 4 1.73 -13.29 15.18
CA THR A 4 2.26 -11.96 14.89
C THR A 4 1.19 -11.33 14.00
N THR A 5 0.34 -10.49 14.58
CA THR A 5 -0.67 -9.77 13.82
C THR A 5 0.08 -8.83 12.92
N CYS A 6 0.31 -9.29 11.69
CA CYS A 6 0.85 -8.44 10.67
C CYS A 6 -0.11 -7.27 10.46
N HIS A 7 0.47 -6.09 10.38
CA HIS A 7 -0.25 -4.84 10.17
C HIS A 7 0.20 -4.21 8.85
N GLY A 8 0.36 -5.02 7.80
CA GLY A 8 0.77 -4.56 6.47
C GLY A 8 2.16 -5.03 6.05
N PRO A 9 2.67 -4.53 4.90
CA PRO A 9 3.92 -5.00 4.32
C PRO A 9 5.11 -4.75 5.25
N SER A 10 5.96 -5.78 5.36
CA SER A 10 7.19 -5.72 6.16
C SER A 10 8.05 -4.53 5.75
N GLY A 11 8.43 -3.72 6.74
CA GLY A 11 9.22 -2.53 6.48
C GLY A 11 8.41 -1.31 6.02
N VAL A 12 7.12 -1.27 6.31
CA VAL A 12 6.40 -0.01 6.51
C VAL A 12 5.76 -0.16 7.89
N ASP A 13 6.06 0.76 8.80
CA ASP A 13 5.47 0.70 10.15
C ASP A 13 4.04 1.26 10.05
N LEU A 14 3.08 0.36 9.93
CA LEU A 14 1.67 0.67 9.78
C LEU A 14 0.90 0.03 10.93
N SER A 15 -0.11 0.74 11.41
CA SER A 15 -1.17 0.20 12.23
C SER A 15 -2.08 -0.73 11.40
N ARG A 16 -2.89 -1.53 12.09
CA ARG A 16 -3.87 -2.41 11.45
C ARG A 16 -4.85 -1.65 10.55
N GLU A 17 -5.25 -0.45 10.97
CA GLU A 17 -6.18 0.39 10.22
C GLU A 17 -5.52 0.91 8.94
N GLU A 18 -4.30 1.43 9.05
CA GLU A 18 -3.52 1.89 7.89
C GLU A 18 -3.22 0.75 6.90
N ALA A 19 -2.97 -0.47 7.39
CA ALA A 19 -2.81 -1.64 6.55
C ALA A 19 -4.06 -1.92 5.70
N TRP A 20 -5.24 -1.76 6.30
CA TRP A 20 -6.52 -1.97 5.63
C TRP A 20 -6.79 -0.87 4.59
N VAL A 21 -6.49 0.38 4.93
CA VAL A 21 -6.59 1.52 4.00
C VAL A 21 -5.62 1.37 2.82
N LEU A 22 -4.38 0.92 3.08
CA LEU A 22 -3.41 0.62 2.04
C LEU A 22 -3.92 -0.48 1.10
N HIS A 23 -4.46 -1.57 1.65
CA HIS A 23 -5.06 -2.65 0.86
C HIS A 23 -6.21 -2.12 -0.01
N ALA A 24 -7.12 -1.34 0.57
CA ALA A 24 -8.25 -0.75 -0.15
C ALA A 24 -7.79 0.16 -1.30
N ALA A 25 -6.78 1.00 -1.08
CA ALA A 25 -6.23 1.88 -2.10
C ALA A 25 -5.59 1.11 -3.28
N VAL A 26 -4.86 0.02 -3.00
CA VAL A 26 -4.25 -0.81 -4.05
C VAL A 26 -5.31 -1.63 -4.80
N LEU A 27 -6.33 -2.13 -4.10
CA LEU A 27 -7.45 -2.84 -4.72
C LEU A 27 -8.24 -1.92 -5.66
N ASP A 28 -8.55 -0.70 -5.22
CA ASP A 28 -9.22 0.31 -6.05
C ASP A 28 -8.36 0.71 -7.27
N HIS A 29 -7.03 0.74 -7.16
CA HIS A 29 -6.14 0.90 -8.30
C HIS A 29 -6.22 -0.29 -9.27
N VAL A 30 -6.25 -1.55 -8.77
CA VAL A 30 -6.48 -2.74 -9.61
C VAL A 30 -7.79 -2.61 -10.39
N GLU A 31 -8.88 -2.23 -9.72
CA GLU A 31 -10.19 -2.04 -10.34
C GLU A 31 -10.16 -0.98 -11.44
N ARG A 32 -9.45 0.15 -11.23
CA ARG A 32 -9.25 1.16 -12.27
C ARG A 32 -8.47 0.65 -13.49
N VAL A 33 -7.38 -0.08 -13.27
CA VAL A 33 -6.56 -0.64 -14.36
C VAL A 33 -7.39 -1.61 -15.20
N VAL A 34 -8.18 -2.47 -14.55
CA VAL A 34 -9.11 -3.38 -15.24
C VAL A 34 -10.18 -2.60 -16.00
N ALA A 35 -10.76 -1.56 -15.40
CA ALA A 35 -11.77 -0.72 -16.05
C ALA A 35 -11.22 0.04 -17.28
N ALA A 36 -9.91 0.33 -17.31
CA ALA A 36 -9.22 0.90 -18.47
C ALA A 36 -8.93 -0.12 -19.59
N GLY A 37 -9.23 -1.41 -19.37
CA GLY A 37 -8.92 -2.49 -20.31
C GLY A 37 -7.46 -2.94 -20.28
N GLU A 38 -6.71 -2.56 -19.24
CA GLU A 38 -5.32 -2.91 -19.04
C GLU A 38 -5.16 -4.16 -18.14
N THR A 39 -3.96 -4.75 -18.15
CA THR A 39 -3.66 -5.96 -17.36
C THR A 39 -3.12 -5.58 -15.97
N PRO A 40 -3.77 -5.99 -14.86
CA PRO A 40 -3.40 -5.56 -13.51
C PRO A 40 -2.35 -6.44 -12.81
N ASP A 41 -1.67 -7.35 -13.50
CA ASP A 41 -0.78 -8.38 -12.90
C ASP A 41 0.21 -7.84 -11.88
N ARG A 42 0.79 -6.67 -12.17
CA ARG A 42 1.71 -5.99 -11.26
C ARG A 42 1.01 -5.47 -10.00
N ALA A 43 -0.15 -4.85 -10.14
CA ALA A 43 -0.93 -4.35 -9.01
C ALA A 43 -1.46 -5.51 -8.14
N LEU A 44 -1.86 -6.62 -8.76
CA LEU A 44 -2.23 -7.86 -8.05
C LEU A 44 -1.05 -8.45 -7.28
N THR A 45 0.15 -8.45 -7.86
CA THR A 45 1.37 -8.88 -7.15
C THR A 45 1.66 -8.01 -5.92
N VAL A 46 1.44 -6.70 -6.01
CA VAL A 46 1.60 -5.78 -4.88
C VAL A 46 0.53 -6.05 -3.80
N LEU A 47 -0.71 -6.28 -4.21
CA LEU A 47 -1.81 -6.61 -3.31
C LEU A 47 -1.54 -7.90 -2.52
N ASP A 48 -1.10 -8.97 -3.20
CA ASP A 48 -0.70 -10.23 -2.57
C ASP A 48 0.41 -10.04 -1.53
N ARG A 49 1.40 -9.20 -1.83
CA ARG A 49 2.48 -8.90 -0.86
C ARG A 49 1.96 -8.15 0.37
N ILE A 50 0.99 -7.25 0.21
CA ILE A 50 0.36 -6.55 1.34
C ILE A 50 -0.40 -7.55 2.22
N GLU A 51 -1.20 -8.43 1.61
CA GLU A 51 -1.98 -9.46 2.31
C GLU A 51 -1.10 -10.50 2.99
N SER A 52 -0.01 -10.89 2.33
CA SER A 52 1.00 -11.84 2.82
C SER A 52 2.07 -11.16 3.67
N CYS A 53 1.93 -9.85 3.97
CA CYS A 53 2.84 -9.12 4.86
C CYS A 53 4.30 -9.08 4.40
N THR A 54 4.52 -9.32 3.13
CA THR A 54 5.83 -9.39 2.51
C THR A 54 6.37 -7.98 2.28
N ALA A 55 7.70 -7.84 2.30
CA ALA A 55 8.33 -6.55 2.07
C ALA A 55 8.06 -6.03 0.64
N LEU A 56 7.80 -4.74 0.55
CA LEU A 56 7.67 -4.03 -0.72
C LEU A 56 9.04 -3.56 -1.21
N GLY A 57 9.36 -3.88 -2.47
CA GLY A 57 10.51 -3.32 -3.18
C GLY A 57 10.27 -1.86 -3.58
N ALA A 58 11.29 -1.20 -4.14
CA ALA A 58 11.17 0.19 -4.62
C ALA A 58 10.04 0.36 -5.64
N THR A 59 10.03 -0.53 -6.63
CA THR A 59 9.06 -0.60 -7.73
C THR A 59 7.62 -0.85 -7.26
N ASP A 60 7.45 -1.59 -6.16
CA ASP A 60 6.14 -1.81 -5.53
C ASP A 60 5.69 -0.58 -4.76
N ARG A 61 6.61 0.09 -4.05
CA ARG A 61 6.34 1.34 -3.32
C ARG A 61 5.93 2.46 -4.27
N ASP A 62 6.50 2.53 -5.47
CA ASP A 62 6.09 3.52 -6.48
C ASP A 62 4.64 3.30 -6.93
N LEU A 63 4.25 2.05 -7.17
CA LEU A 63 2.86 1.71 -7.49
C LEU A 63 1.92 2.04 -6.32
N VAL A 64 2.31 1.73 -5.08
CA VAL A 64 1.53 2.10 -3.90
C VAL A 64 1.35 3.62 -3.80
N ARG A 65 2.39 4.41 -4.07
CA ARG A 65 2.28 5.89 -4.06
C ARG A 65 1.32 6.37 -5.14
N GLU A 66 1.36 5.78 -6.33
CA GLU A 66 0.42 6.08 -7.41
C GLU A 66 -1.02 5.73 -7.03
N ALA A 67 -1.24 4.53 -6.49
CA ALA A 67 -2.53 4.08 -5.99
C ALA A 67 -3.09 5.05 -4.94
N LEU A 68 -2.29 5.38 -3.92
CA LEU A 68 -2.67 6.36 -2.89
C LEU A 68 -2.91 7.76 -3.46
N SER A 69 -2.23 8.16 -4.55
CA SER A 69 -2.41 9.48 -5.18
C SER A 69 -3.75 9.64 -5.87
N THR A 70 -4.32 8.52 -6.34
CA THR A 70 -5.58 8.47 -7.09
C THR A 70 -6.75 7.93 -6.28
N TYR A 71 -6.49 7.42 -5.06
CA TYR A 71 -7.50 6.89 -4.17
C TYR A 71 -8.37 8.01 -3.58
N ASP A 72 -9.67 7.98 -3.89
CA ASP A 72 -10.68 8.86 -3.29
C ASP A 72 -11.09 8.32 -1.92
N ALA A 73 -10.25 8.60 -0.92
CA ALA A 73 -10.45 8.07 0.42
C ALA A 73 -11.68 8.70 1.11
N PRO A 74 -12.57 7.87 1.70
CA PRO A 74 -13.65 8.39 2.54
C PRO A 74 -13.05 9.15 3.75
N GLU A 75 -13.81 10.09 4.31
CA GLU A 75 -13.35 10.97 5.40
C GLU A 75 -12.61 10.22 6.53
N ARG A 76 -13.15 9.06 6.93
CA ARG A 76 -12.58 8.21 7.97
C ARG A 76 -11.13 7.82 7.68
N ASP A 77 -10.79 7.59 6.42
CA ASP A 77 -9.53 6.97 6.01
C ASP A 77 -8.47 8.00 5.59
N ARG A 78 -8.82 9.29 5.50
CA ARG A 78 -7.90 10.34 5.01
C ARG A 78 -6.66 10.51 5.87
N THR A 79 -6.82 10.52 7.19
CA THR A 79 -5.68 10.61 8.11
C THR A 79 -4.72 9.43 7.91
N SER A 80 -5.27 8.22 7.73
CA SER A 80 -4.50 7.02 7.46
C SER A 80 -3.76 7.11 6.12
N VAL A 81 -4.39 7.62 5.06
CA VAL A 81 -3.73 7.84 3.77
C VAL A 81 -2.52 8.78 3.89
N GLU A 82 -2.66 9.90 4.60
CA GLU A 82 -1.55 10.84 4.81
C GLU A 82 -0.42 10.20 5.65
N ALA A 83 -0.75 9.45 6.68
CA ALA A 83 0.23 8.73 7.50
C ALA A 83 1.01 7.67 6.69
N ILE A 84 0.32 6.90 5.85
CA ILE A 84 0.95 5.91 4.95
C ILE A 84 1.90 6.60 3.97
N ARG A 85 1.49 7.73 3.37
CA ARG A 85 2.34 8.50 2.44
C ARG A 85 3.61 9.01 3.14
N ALA A 86 3.48 9.49 4.38
CA ALA A 86 4.61 9.92 5.19
C ALA A 86 5.57 8.75 5.49
N ALA A 87 5.04 7.59 5.88
CA ALA A 87 5.83 6.39 6.16
C ALA A 87 6.61 5.88 4.93
N LEU A 88 6.00 5.90 3.74
CA LEU A 88 6.64 5.53 2.48
C LEU A 88 7.74 6.52 2.06
N SER A 89 7.62 7.79 2.45
CA SER A 89 8.60 8.84 2.15
C SER A 89 9.81 8.75 3.09
N ALA A 90 9.57 8.56 4.39
CA ALA A 90 10.65 8.38 5.38
C ALA A 90 11.56 7.19 5.06
N ARG A 91 10.99 6.09 4.55
CA ARG A 91 11.75 4.90 4.14
C ARG A 91 12.68 5.16 2.94
N GLN A 92 12.32 6.08 2.04
CA GLN A 92 13.12 6.42 0.87
C GLN A 92 14.37 7.24 1.24
N ALA A 93 14.23 8.14 2.22
CA ALA A 93 15.35 8.92 2.77
C ALA A 93 16.41 8.02 3.45
N SER A 94 15.98 6.96 4.14
CA SER A 94 16.90 6.00 4.79
C SER A 94 17.57 5.03 3.83
N SER A 95 17.03 4.82 2.61
CA SER A 95 17.60 3.91 1.61
C SER A 95 18.57 4.59 0.64
N SER A 96 18.69 5.92 0.71
CA SER A 96 19.57 6.75 -0.12
C SER A 96 20.85 7.19 0.61
N GLN A 97 21.18 6.54 1.73
CA GLN A 97 22.34 6.81 2.58
C GLN A 97 23.30 5.62 2.58
#